data_AF-A0A8S0YFJ2-F1
#
_entry.id   AF-A0A8S0YFJ2-F1
#
_cell.length_a   1.000
_cell.length_b   1.000
_cell.length_c   1.000
_cell.angle_alpha   90.00
_cell.angle_beta   90.00
_cell.angle_gamma   90.00
#
_symmetry.space_group_name_H-M   'P 1'
#
loop_
_entity.id
_entity.type
_entity.pdbx_description
1 polymer ?
#
loop_
_entity_poly.entity_id
_entity_poly.type
_entity_poly.pdbx_seq_one_letter_code
_entity_poly.pdbx_strand_id
1 'polypeptide(L)'
;MEKYYRKAALFGILMSILWVLLVNTQPFSDFAYYDGLARQIAAGGPWGDTYTSVGYPVVLGLVYRIFGSSLAAAKIFNLTLTFVNYVLFYKILKKADLSEKRRKFTYGLFVVFPSNIFYNSILAGEILFTAILLLITFLYFYDVKHKYILIGVLTAAGAMVKPFFLGFFLLVFIVELCFKMKFSAVLKHSIIVFIISAVAISPWLYRNTRLLGQFTFISNNGGIVLYVNNNSQNRYGLWMDARNVRNSVVKKTEYINANATDKNKMLSRAARK
;
A
#
# COMPACT_ATOMS: atom_id res chain seq x y z
N MET A 1 1.25 -26.49 -6.77
CA MET A 1 2.13 -26.38 -5.60
C MET A 1 2.52 -27.78 -5.16
N GLU A 2 3.80 -28.02 -4.89
CA GLU A 2 4.24 -29.31 -4.34
C GLU A 2 3.69 -29.53 -2.92
N LYS A 3 3.70 -30.80 -2.46
CA LYS A 3 3.02 -31.24 -1.23
C LYS A 3 3.34 -30.41 0.01
N TYR A 4 4.62 -30.06 0.22
CA TYR A 4 5.04 -29.25 1.37
C TYR A 4 4.41 -27.85 1.34
N TYR A 5 4.56 -27.12 0.23
CA TYR A 5 4.08 -25.75 0.09
C TYR A 5 2.56 -25.67 0.22
N ARG A 6 1.84 -26.64 -0.36
CA ARG A 6 0.39 -26.72 -0.19
C ARG A 6 -0.02 -26.91 1.27
N LYS A 7 0.65 -27.81 1.99
CA LYS A 7 0.38 -28.03 3.43
C LYS A 7 0.67 -26.79 4.26
N ALA A 8 1.80 -26.12 4.02
CA ALA A 8 2.16 -24.88 4.69
C ALA A 8 1.12 -23.78 4.42
N ALA A 9 0.75 -23.54 3.15
CA ALA A 9 -0.27 -22.56 2.80
C ALA A 9 -1.62 -22.84 3.48
N LEU A 10 -2.06 -24.10 3.47
CA LEU A 10 -3.30 -24.50 4.16
C LEU A 10 -3.22 -24.26 5.67
N PHE A 11 -2.07 -24.55 6.29
CA PHE A 11 -1.84 -24.26 7.69
C PHE A 11 -1.91 -22.76 7.99
N GLY A 12 -1.23 -21.91 7.20
CA GLY A 12 -1.26 -20.46 7.38
C GLY A 12 -2.66 -19.86 7.18
N ILE A 13 -3.42 -20.35 6.19
CA ILE A 13 -4.81 -19.93 5.99
C ILE A 13 -5.70 -20.39 7.15
N LEU A 14 -5.54 -21.63 7.63
CA LEU A 14 -6.28 -22.11 8.79
C LEU A 14 -6.00 -21.25 10.02
N MET A 15 -4.74 -20.91 10.30
CA MET A 15 -4.37 -19.99 11.38
C MET A 15 -5.00 -18.61 11.20
N SER A 16 -5.01 -18.09 9.97
CA SER A 16 -5.62 -16.80 9.66
C SER A 16 -7.13 -16.79 9.84
N ILE A 17 -7.82 -17.88 9.45
CA ILE A 17 -9.26 -18.06 9.67
C ILE A 17 -9.55 -18.15 11.16
N LEU A 18 -8.83 -18.99 11.90
CA LEU A 18 -9.00 -19.12 13.35
C LEU A 18 -8.78 -17.78 14.05
N TRP A 19 -7.74 -17.03 13.66
CA TRP A 19 -7.50 -15.68 14.21
C TRP A 19 -8.68 -14.74 13.95
N VAL A 20 -9.18 -14.71 12.71
CA VAL A 20 -10.34 -13.88 12.33
C VAL A 20 -11.60 -14.22 13.12
N LEU A 21 -11.81 -15.51 13.43
CA LEU A 21 -12.98 -15.99 14.18
C LEU A 21 -12.85 -15.77 15.69
N LEU A 22 -11.66 -15.98 16.25
CA LEU A 22 -11.41 -15.91 17.69
C LEU A 22 -11.17 -14.48 18.19
N VAL A 23 -10.69 -13.59 17.33
CA VAL A 23 -10.36 -12.21 17.70
C VAL A 23 -11.35 -11.24 17.07
N ASN A 24 -12.23 -10.69 17.90
CA ASN A 24 -13.23 -9.71 17.49
C ASN A 24 -12.62 -8.32 17.31
N THR A 25 -11.86 -8.15 16.24
CA THR A 25 -11.35 -6.85 15.81
C THR A 25 -12.46 -5.98 15.23
N GLN A 26 -12.52 -4.74 15.70
CA GLN A 26 -13.39 -3.68 15.18
C GLN A 26 -12.53 -2.57 14.56
N PRO A 27 -12.97 -1.95 13.46
CA PRO A 27 -12.24 -0.83 12.86
C PRO A 27 -12.11 0.34 13.86
N PHE A 28 -10.91 0.88 14.00
CA PHE A 28 -10.61 2.04 14.83
C PHE A 28 -9.64 2.98 14.10
N SER A 29 -9.76 4.29 14.35
CA SER A 29 -8.94 5.33 13.70
C SER A 29 -8.95 5.19 12.16
N ASP A 30 -7.78 5.09 11.52
CA ASP A 30 -7.62 4.93 10.08
C ASP A 30 -8.44 3.77 9.50
N PHE A 31 -8.55 2.63 10.21
CA PHE A 31 -9.30 1.47 9.71
C PHE A 31 -10.81 1.75 9.69
N ALA A 32 -11.32 2.54 10.64
CA ALA A 32 -12.72 2.96 10.64
C ALA A 32 -13.00 3.93 9.48
N TYR A 33 -12.05 4.84 9.20
CA TYR A 33 -12.13 5.70 8.02
C TYR A 33 -12.12 4.87 6.73
N TYR A 34 -11.24 3.86 6.61
CA TYR A 34 -11.18 3.01 5.42
C TYR A 34 -12.47 2.22 5.19
N ASP A 35 -13.05 1.63 6.25
CA ASP A 35 -14.34 0.94 6.17
C ASP A 35 -15.46 1.89 5.77
N GLY A 36 -15.56 3.03 6.44
CA GLY A 36 -16.59 4.05 6.17
C GLY A 36 -16.53 4.55 4.73
N LEU A 37 -15.33 4.85 4.24
CA LEU A 37 -15.14 5.29 2.86
C LEU A 37 -15.47 4.19 1.85
N ALA A 38 -15.05 2.94 2.11
CA ALA A 38 -15.40 1.82 1.24
C ALA A 38 -16.92 1.63 1.13
N ARG A 39 -17.67 1.77 2.24
CA ARG A 39 -19.14 1.72 2.25
C ARG A 39 -19.77 2.83 1.42
N GLN A 40 -19.25 4.05 1.55
CA GLN A 40 -19.72 5.19 0.75
C GLN A 40 -19.50 4.95 -0.74
N ILE A 41 -18.30 4.48 -1.13
CA ILE A 41 -17.96 4.16 -2.52
C ILE A 41 -18.89 3.06 -3.06
N ALA A 42 -19.13 2.00 -2.28
CA ALA A 42 -20.03 0.91 -2.68
C ALA A 42 -21.45 1.41 -2.98
N ALA A 43 -21.94 2.36 -2.18
CA ALA A 43 -23.24 3.02 -2.35
C ALA A 43 -23.29 4.06 -3.48
N GLY A 44 -22.20 4.26 -4.23
CA GLY A 44 -22.12 5.25 -5.32
C GLY A 44 -21.76 6.66 -4.86
N GLY A 45 -21.29 6.81 -3.63
CA GLY A 45 -20.82 8.07 -3.06
C GLY A 45 -19.43 8.52 -3.54
N PRO A 46 -18.91 9.62 -2.97
CA PRO A 46 -17.61 10.17 -3.33
C PRO A 46 -16.44 9.27 -2.90
N TRP A 47 -15.31 9.39 -3.59
CA TRP A 47 -14.14 8.53 -3.41
C TRP A 47 -13.16 9.04 -2.33
N GLY A 48 -13.68 9.74 -1.33
CA GLY A 48 -12.90 10.29 -0.20
C GLY A 48 -12.37 11.70 -0.44
N ASP A 49 -11.64 12.23 0.53
CA ASP A 49 -11.00 13.54 0.42
C ASP A 49 -9.62 13.44 -0.27
N THR A 50 -8.79 14.48 -0.11
CA THR A 50 -7.40 14.51 -0.62
C THR A 50 -6.36 14.30 0.47
N TYR A 51 -6.78 14.10 1.73
CA TYR A 51 -5.89 14.07 2.88
C TYR A 51 -5.13 12.75 2.98
N THR A 52 -5.83 11.61 2.95
CA THR A 52 -5.22 10.27 2.99
C THR A 52 -5.25 9.58 1.63
N SER A 53 -4.36 8.60 1.43
CA SER A 53 -4.43 7.72 0.27
C SER A 53 -5.65 6.78 0.38
N VAL A 54 -6.36 6.58 -0.73
CA VAL A 54 -7.66 5.88 -0.73
C VAL A 54 -7.67 4.60 -1.58
N GLY A 55 -6.50 4.12 -2.03
CA GLY A 55 -6.42 2.92 -2.87
C GLY A 55 -7.02 1.68 -2.22
N TYR A 56 -6.79 1.46 -0.93
CA TYR A 56 -7.42 0.35 -0.20
C TYR A 56 -8.94 0.52 -0.08
N PRO A 57 -9.49 1.66 0.39
CA PRO A 57 -10.93 1.92 0.39
C PRO A 57 -11.61 1.77 -0.97
N VAL A 58 -10.97 2.20 -2.08
CA VAL A 58 -11.52 2.03 -3.43
C VAL A 58 -11.67 0.56 -3.79
N VAL A 59 -10.63 -0.25 -3.56
CA VAL A 59 -10.70 -1.69 -3.85
C VAL A 59 -11.70 -2.39 -2.93
N LEU A 60 -11.74 -2.04 -1.64
CA LEU A 60 -12.70 -2.60 -0.69
C LEU A 60 -14.15 -2.17 -1.03
N GLY A 61 -14.35 -0.95 -1.52
CA GLY A 61 -15.66 -0.47 -1.97
C GLY A 61 -16.20 -1.27 -3.15
N LEU A 62 -15.35 -1.70 -4.08
CA LEU A 62 -15.73 -2.64 -5.14
C LEU A 62 -16.13 -4.01 -4.57
N VAL A 63 -15.40 -4.51 -3.58
CA VAL A 63 -15.73 -5.75 -2.87
C VAL A 63 -17.09 -5.64 -2.18
N TYR A 64 -17.34 -4.55 -1.45
CA TYR A 64 -18.62 -4.28 -0.80
C TYR A 64 -19.78 -4.12 -1.78
N ARG A 65 -19.53 -3.57 -2.97
CA ARG A 65 -20.55 -3.47 -4.01
C ARG A 65 -21.00 -4.84 -4.54
N ILE A 66 -20.08 -5.81 -4.61
CA ILE A 66 -20.35 -7.15 -5.16
C ILE A 66 -20.89 -8.10 -4.08
N PHE A 67 -20.30 -8.09 -2.89
CA PHE A 67 -20.55 -9.08 -1.84
C PHE A 67 -21.32 -8.53 -0.62
N GLY A 68 -21.66 -7.24 -0.64
CA GLY A 68 -22.33 -6.55 0.46
C GLY A 68 -21.36 -5.87 1.43
N SER A 69 -21.79 -4.72 1.96
CA SER A 69 -21.04 -3.88 2.90
C SER A 69 -20.99 -4.48 4.31
N SER A 70 -20.09 -5.43 4.57
CA SER A 70 -19.93 -6.08 5.87
C SER A 70 -18.47 -6.32 6.25
N LEU A 71 -18.18 -6.32 7.56
CA LEU A 71 -16.83 -6.67 8.04
C LEU A 71 -16.44 -8.10 7.66
N ALA A 72 -17.41 -9.01 7.56
CA ALA A 72 -17.18 -10.36 7.07
C ALA A 72 -16.65 -10.34 5.62
N ALA A 73 -17.26 -9.57 4.72
CA ALA A 73 -16.79 -9.43 3.34
C ALA A 73 -15.35 -8.88 3.27
N ALA A 74 -15.01 -7.88 4.10
CA ALA A 74 -13.66 -7.35 4.18
C ALA A 74 -12.63 -8.38 4.68
N LYS A 75 -12.95 -9.12 5.75
CA LYS A 75 -12.06 -10.14 6.32
C LYS A 75 -11.90 -11.33 5.35
N ILE A 76 -12.96 -11.73 4.63
CA ILE A 76 -12.88 -12.75 3.57
C ILE A 76 -12.00 -12.27 2.40
N PHE A 77 -12.11 -11.00 2.03
CA PHE A 77 -11.24 -10.41 1.02
C PHE A 77 -9.76 -10.44 1.45
N ASN A 78 -9.45 -10.08 2.70
CA ASN A 78 -8.11 -10.20 3.25
C ASN A 78 -7.58 -11.64 3.20
N LEU A 79 -8.38 -12.63 3.63
CA LEU A 79 -8.00 -14.05 3.57
C LEU A 79 -7.74 -14.51 2.13
N THR A 80 -8.54 -14.04 1.19
CA THR A 80 -8.37 -14.32 -0.25
C THR A 80 -7.05 -13.75 -0.77
N LEU A 81 -6.75 -12.49 -0.45
CA LEU A 81 -5.48 -11.87 -0.82
C LEU A 81 -4.28 -12.56 -0.15
N THR A 82 -4.39 -12.96 1.11
CA THR A 82 -3.35 -13.73 1.82
C THR A 82 -3.07 -15.06 1.11
N PHE A 83 -4.11 -15.76 0.65
CA PHE A 83 -3.92 -16.97 -0.15
C PHE A 83 -3.23 -16.68 -1.49
N VAL A 84 -3.64 -15.61 -2.19
CA VAL A 84 -2.97 -15.16 -3.42
C VAL A 84 -1.49 -14.85 -3.15
N ASN A 85 -1.17 -14.19 -2.03
CA ASN A 85 0.20 -13.91 -1.60
C ASN A 85 1.01 -15.19 -1.41
N TYR A 86 0.44 -16.22 -0.77
CA TYR A 86 1.09 -17.53 -0.62
C TYR A 86 1.38 -18.20 -1.97
N VAL A 87 0.47 -18.09 -2.95
CA VAL A 87 0.67 -18.66 -4.29
C VAL A 87 1.75 -17.89 -5.06
N LEU A 88 1.69 -16.55 -5.05
CA LEU A 88 2.66 -15.69 -5.72
C LEU A 88 4.06 -15.90 -5.14
N PHE A 89 4.18 -15.91 -3.81
CA PHE A 89 5.47 -16.09 -3.14
C PHE A 89 6.07 -17.46 -3.44
N TYR A 90 5.26 -18.53 -3.47
CA TYR A 90 5.72 -19.84 -3.92
C TYR A 90 6.29 -19.79 -5.35
N LYS A 91 5.56 -19.16 -6.29
CA LYS A 91 6.00 -19.05 -7.70
C LYS A 91 7.28 -18.23 -7.84
N ILE A 92 7.46 -17.17 -7.06
CA ILE A 92 8.70 -16.38 -7.02
C ILE A 92 9.86 -17.23 -6.51
N LEU A 93 9.67 -17.93 -5.39
CA LEU A 93 10.70 -18.79 -4.81
C LEU A 93 11.14 -19.93 -5.72
N LYS A 94 10.28 -20.40 -6.65
CA LYS A 94 10.67 -21.38 -7.68
C LYS A 94 11.60 -20.80 -8.76
N LYS A 95 11.60 -19.48 -8.98
CA LYS A 95 12.54 -18.79 -9.87
C LYS A 95 13.82 -18.35 -9.17
N ALA A 96 13.80 -18.28 -7.84
CA ALA A 96 14.99 -17.97 -7.06
C ALA A 96 15.98 -19.14 -7.06
N ASP A 97 17.27 -18.80 -7.21
CA ASP A 97 18.39 -19.74 -7.11
C ASP A 97 18.65 -20.10 -5.64
N LEU A 98 17.82 -21.01 -5.12
CA LEU A 98 17.84 -21.48 -3.74
C LEU A 98 17.79 -23.00 -3.72
N SER A 99 18.56 -23.59 -2.81
CA SER A 99 18.40 -25.01 -2.49
C SER A 99 17.00 -25.29 -1.93
N GLU A 100 16.48 -26.49 -2.17
CA GLU A 100 15.12 -26.85 -1.77
C GLU A 100 14.87 -26.67 -0.27
N LYS A 101 15.88 -26.97 0.57
CA LYS A 101 15.82 -26.76 2.03
C LYS A 101 15.63 -25.29 2.38
N ARG A 102 16.43 -24.38 1.78
CA ARG A 102 16.32 -22.93 2.00
C ARG A 102 14.98 -22.40 1.50
N ARG A 103 14.56 -22.85 0.31
CA ARG A 103 13.27 -22.47 -0.28
C ARG A 103 12.09 -22.84 0.60
N LYS A 104 12.05 -24.07 1.13
CA LYS A 104 11.02 -24.53 2.06
C LYS A 104 11.01 -23.72 3.35
N PHE A 105 12.19 -23.48 3.94
CA PHE A 105 12.32 -22.67 5.14
C PHE A 105 11.82 -21.23 4.94
N THR A 106 12.27 -20.54 3.88
CA THR A 106 11.82 -19.19 3.56
C THR A 106 10.31 -19.12 3.33
N TYR A 107 9.74 -20.10 2.62
CA TYR A 107 8.29 -20.17 2.42
C TYR A 107 7.54 -20.39 3.73
N GLY A 108 7.98 -21.35 4.54
CA GLY A 108 7.38 -21.64 5.84
C GLY A 108 7.39 -20.41 6.74
N LEU A 109 8.54 -19.74 6.84
CA LEU A 109 8.70 -18.50 7.61
C LEU A 109 7.75 -17.41 7.13
N PHE A 110 7.64 -17.18 5.82
CA PHE A 110 6.71 -16.19 5.27
C PHE A 110 5.26 -16.54 5.64
N VAL A 111 4.85 -17.79 5.47
CA VAL A 111 3.46 -18.21 5.73
C VAL A 111 3.07 -18.03 7.20
N VAL A 112 3.94 -18.41 8.13
CA VAL A 112 3.65 -18.37 9.58
C VAL A 112 4.02 -17.04 10.23
N PHE A 113 4.56 -16.09 9.47
CA PHE A 113 4.98 -14.81 10.02
C PHE A 113 3.76 -14.09 10.65
N PRO A 114 3.84 -13.62 11.91
CA PRO A 114 2.66 -13.14 12.64
C PRO A 114 1.85 -12.07 11.92
N SER A 115 2.51 -11.13 11.22
CA SER A 115 1.80 -10.08 10.48
C SER A 115 0.93 -10.64 9.34
N ASN A 116 1.34 -11.73 8.69
CA ASN A 116 0.57 -12.37 7.62
C ASN A 116 -0.66 -13.12 8.14
N ILE A 117 -0.76 -13.34 9.45
CA ILE A 117 -1.92 -13.94 10.11
C ILE A 117 -2.79 -12.83 10.72
N PHE A 118 -2.22 -11.99 11.57
CA PHE A 118 -2.96 -11.02 12.38
C PHE A 118 -3.66 -9.95 11.54
N TYR A 119 -3.01 -9.50 10.45
CA TYR A 119 -3.59 -8.46 9.60
C TYR A 119 -4.87 -8.89 8.88
N ASN A 120 -5.17 -10.19 8.79
CA ASN A 120 -6.42 -10.66 8.17
C ASN A 120 -7.65 -10.20 8.94
N SER A 121 -7.49 -9.89 10.23
CA SER A 121 -8.57 -9.41 11.09
C SER A 121 -8.82 -7.90 11.00
N ILE A 122 -7.91 -7.10 10.43
CA ILE A 122 -8.04 -5.63 10.39
C ILE A 122 -8.17 -5.11 8.96
N LEU A 123 -8.89 -4.00 8.80
CA LEU A 123 -9.17 -3.40 7.50
C LEU A 123 -8.04 -2.44 7.12
N ALA A 124 -6.89 -3.01 6.80
CA ALA A 124 -5.65 -2.28 6.57
C ALA A 124 -5.09 -2.56 5.17
N GLY A 125 -4.37 -1.59 4.60
CA GLY A 125 -3.88 -1.67 3.22
C GLY A 125 -2.72 -2.64 3.00
N GLU A 126 -2.14 -3.22 4.05
CA GLU A 126 -0.90 -4.00 4.02
C GLU A 126 -1.01 -5.29 3.22
N ILE A 127 -2.11 -6.04 3.36
CA ILE A 127 -2.29 -7.31 2.64
C ILE A 127 -2.43 -7.06 1.14
N LEU A 128 -3.21 -6.03 0.76
CA LEU A 128 -3.37 -5.59 -0.62
C LEU A 128 -2.05 -5.07 -1.21
N PHE A 129 -1.32 -4.24 -0.46
CA PHE A 129 -0.02 -3.72 -0.91
C PHE A 129 1.00 -4.85 -1.09
N THR A 130 1.03 -5.83 -0.19
CA THR A 130 1.84 -7.06 -0.32
C THR A 130 1.48 -7.82 -1.60
N ALA A 131 0.19 -7.95 -1.92
CA ALA A 131 -0.26 -8.62 -3.14
C ALA A 131 0.21 -7.90 -4.41
N ILE A 132 0.13 -6.57 -4.44
CA ILE A 132 0.64 -5.76 -5.55
C ILE A 132 2.15 -5.95 -5.70
N LEU A 133 2.90 -5.88 -4.59
CA LEU A 133 4.35 -6.04 -4.60
C LEU A 133 4.77 -7.43 -5.08
N LEU A 134 4.16 -8.49 -4.54
CA LEU A 134 4.44 -9.87 -4.97
C LEU A 134 4.04 -10.10 -6.43
N LEU A 135 2.94 -9.50 -6.90
CA LEU A 135 2.57 -9.61 -8.30
C LEU A 135 3.59 -8.93 -9.22
N ILE A 136 4.08 -7.73 -8.85
CA ILE A 136 5.16 -7.06 -9.56
C ILE A 136 6.43 -7.92 -9.58
N THR A 137 6.84 -8.48 -8.43
CA THR A 137 8.01 -9.36 -8.34
C THR A 137 7.83 -10.62 -9.18
N PHE A 138 6.64 -11.23 -9.17
CA PHE A 138 6.30 -12.35 -10.03
C PHE A 138 6.44 -11.99 -11.51
N LEU A 139 5.85 -10.88 -11.96
CA LEU A 139 5.97 -10.41 -13.34
C LEU A 139 7.42 -10.09 -13.74
N TYR A 140 8.24 -9.61 -12.81
CA TYR A 140 9.64 -9.30 -13.06
C TYR A 140 10.46 -10.56 -13.41
N PHE A 141 10.28 -11.64 -12.64
CA PHE A 141 11.02 -12.91 -12.79
C PHE A 141 10.47 -13.87 -13.85
N TYR A 142 9.25 -13.66 -14.32
CA TYR A 142 8.63 -14.48 -15.36
C TYR A 142 8.66 -13.76 -16.70
N ASP A 143 8.76 -14.53 -17.79
CA ASP A 143 8.79 -13.99 -19.14
C ASP A 143 7.38 -13.66 -19.62
N VAL A 144 6.86 -12.52 -19.16
CA VAL A 144 5.54 -12.00 -19.51
C VAL A 144 5.69 -10.89 -20.54
N LYS A 145 4.94 -11.00 -21.65
CA LYS A 145 4.90 -9.97 -22.68
C LYS A 145 4.49 -8.63 -22.06
N HIS A 146 5.23 -7.56 -22.40
CA HIS A 146 4.99 -6.21 -21.87
C HIS A 146 5.09 -6.08 -20.33
N LYS A 147 5.88 -6.91 -19.64
CA LYS A 147 5.99 -6.89 -18.18
C LYS A 147 6.22 -5.49 -17.57
N TYR A 148 7.03 -4.64 -18.19
CA TYR A 148 7.30 -3.29 -17.68
C TYR A 148 6.08 -2.35 -17.76
N ILE A 149 5.18 -2.56 -18.72
CA ILE A 149 3.90 -1.83 -18.78
C ILE A 149 3.00 -2.30 -17.62
N LEU A 150 2.87 -3.61 -17.42
CA LEU A 150 2.08 -4.16 -16.31
C LEU A 150 2.65 -3.71 -14.95
N ILE A 151 3.97 -3.69 -14.79
CA ILE A 151 4.65 -3.18 -13.60
C ILE A 151 4.35 -1.69 -13.41
N GLY A 152 4.34 -0.87 -14.47
CA GLY A 152 3.96 0.55 -14.39
C GLY A 152 2.51 0.75 -13.91
N VAL A 153 1.56 -0.02 -14.43
CA VAL A 153 0.15 0.03 -13.99
C VAL A 153 0.03 -0.38 -12.52
N LEU A 154 0.68 -1.47 -12.12
CA LEU A 154 0.69 -1.93 -10.74
C LEU A 154 1.44 -0.96 -9.81
N THR A 155 2.43 -0.23 -10.31
CA THR A 155 3.11 0.84 -9.57
C THR A 155 2.13 1.97 -9.25
N ALA A 156 1.30 2.40 -10.20
CA ALA A 156 0.26 3.39 -9.95
C ALA A 156 -0.80 2.87 -8.95
N ALA A 157 -1.24 1.62 -9.10
CA ALA A 157 -2.17 1.00 -8.15
C ALA A 157 -1.58 0.90 -6.73
N GLY A 158 -0.30 0.53 -6.61
CA GLY A 158 0.42 0.51 -5.34
C GLY A 158 0.59 1.91 -4.77
N ALA A 159 0.83 2.92 -5.60
CA ALA A 159 0.94 4.32 -5.19
C ALA A 159 -0.38 4.87 -4.64
N MET A 160 -1.53 4.42 -5.18
CA MET A 160 -2.85 4.72 -4.62
C MET A 160 -3.03 4.18 -3.21
N VAL A 161 -2.37 3.07 -2.85
CA VAL A 161 -2.38 2.52 -1.48
C VAL A 161 -1.34 3.24 -0.62
N LYS A 162 -0.10 3.33 -1.10
CA LYS A 162 1.04 3.97 -0.43
C LYS A 162 1.79 4.92 -1.37
N PRO A 163 1.63 6.25 -1.26
CA PRO A 163 2.10 7.23 -2.24
C PRO A 163 3.60 7.16 -2.61
N PHE A 164 4.47 6.78 -1.66
CA PHE A 164 5.91 6.64 -1.93
C PHE A 164 6.21 5.60 -3.02
N PHE A 165 5.30 4.67 -3.26
CA PHE A 165 5.48 3.58 -4.21
C PHE A 165 5.54 4.07 -5.66
N LEU A 166 5.12 5.31 -5.96
CA LEU A 166 5.34 5.90 -7.29
C LEU A 166 6.83 5.95 -7.66
N GLY A 167 7.74 5.97 -6.68
CA GLY A 167 9.19 5.87 -6.90
C GLY A 167 9.71 4.49 -7.31
N PHE A 168 8.84 3.47 -7.50
CA PHE A 168 9.26 2.10 -7.80
C PHE A 168 10.10 1.95 -9.08
N PHE A 169 9.95 2.85 -10.05
CA PHE A 169 10.80 2.86 -11.25
C PHE A 169 12.30 3.00 -10.92
N LEU A 170 12.66 3.68 -9.83
CA LEU A 170 14.04 3.77 -9.34
C LEU A 170 14.54 2.43 -8.82
N LEU A 171 13.66 1.63 -8.21
CA LEU A 171 14.03 0.29 -7.77
C LEU A 171 14.30 -0.62 -8.97
N VAL A 172 13.49 -0.54 -10.04
CA VAL A 172 13.76 -1.25 -11.30
C VAL A 172 15.13 -0.84 -11.86
N PHE A 173 15.41 0.46 -11.89
CA PHE A 173 16.70 0.99 -12.33
C PHE A 173 17.86 0.39 -11.52
N ILE A 174 17.81 0.49 -10.19
CA ILE A 174 18.88 0.02 -9.29
C ILE A 174 19.07 -1.50 -9.41
N VAL A 175 17.98 -2.28 -9.37
CA VAL A 175 18.05 -3.76 -9.42
C VAL A 175 18.64 -4.23 -10.74
N GLU A 176 18.23 -3.66 -11.87
CA GLU A 176 18.76 -4.07 -13.18
C GLU A 176 20.22 -3.63 -13.39
N LEU A 177 20.64 -2.50 -12.80
CA LEU A 177 22.07 -2.15 -12.71
C LEU A 177 22.85 -3.17 -11.88
N CYS A 178 22.34 -3.59 -10.72
CA CYS A 178 22.96 -4.62 -9.89
C CYS A 178 23.08 -5.97 -10.63
N PHE A 179 22.11 -6.30 -11.49
CA PHE A 179 22.17 -7.46 -12.39
C PHE A 179 23.06 -7.26 -13.62
N LYS A 180 23.79 -6.14 -13.70
CA LYS A 180 24.73 -5.82 -14.78
C LYS A 180 24.08 -5.88 -16.16
N MET A 181 22.79 -5.52 -16.25
CA MET A 181 22.11 -5.37 -17.53
C MET A 181 22.69 -4.17 -18.30
N LYS A 182 22.53 -4.17 -19.63
CA LYS A 182 22.98 -3.04 -20.47
C LYS A 182 22.26 -1.76 -20.04
N PHE A 183 23.02 -0.68 -19.79
CA PHE A 183 22.47 0.59 -19.29
C PHE A 183 21.30 1.13 -20.12
N SER A 184 21.36 1.00 -21.45
CA SER A 184 20.28 1.43 -22.35
C SER A 184 18.97 0.65 -22.11
N ALA A 185 19.05 -0.64 -21.80
CA ALA A 185 17.89 -1.45 -21.43
C ALA A 185 17.34 -1.03 -20.07
N VAL A 186 18.21 -0.84 -19.07
CA VAL A 186 17.84 -0.39 -17.72
C VAL A 186 17.10 0.94 -17.77
N LEU A 187 17.64 1.91 -18.52
CA LEU A 187 17.03 3.21 -18.71
C LEU A 187 15.67 3.10 -19.41
N LYS A 188 15.59 2.31 -20.49
CA LYS A 188 14.33 2.05 -21.21
C LYS A 188 13.25 1.46 -20.31
N HIS A 189 13.57 0.42 -19.55
CA HIS A 189 12.62 -0.25 -18.66
C HIS A 189 12.12 0.68 -17.56
N SER A 190 13.03 1.42 -16.93
CA SER A 190 12.71 2.38 -15.87
C SER A 190 11.83 3.52 -16.39
N ILE A 191 12.12 4.05 -17.58
CA ILE A 191 11.30 5.07 -18.24
C ILE A 191 9.92 4.53 -18.58
N ILE A 192 9.80 3.30 -19.08
CA ILE A 192 8.49 2.68 -19.35
C ILE A 192 7.66 2.60 -18.06
N VAL A 193 8.23 2.10 -16.97
CA VAL A 193 7.54 2.01 -15.68
C VAL A 193 7.12 3.40 -15.20
N PHE A 194 8.01 4.39 -15.27
CA PHE A 194 7.73 5.78 -14.90
C PHE A 194 6.57 6.36 -15.73
N ILE A 195 6.66 6.34 -17.06
CA ILE A 195 5.64 6.93 -17.95
C ILE A 195 4.29 6.24 -17.73
N ILE A 196 4.25 4.90 -17.72
CA ILE A 196 2.99 4.17 -17.56
C ILE A 196 2.37 4.44 -16.18
N SER A 197 3.18 4.48 -15.12
CA SER A 197 2.67 4.80 -13.78
C SER A 197 2.16 6.24 -13.69
N ALA A 198 2.86 7.21 -14.30
CA ALA A 198 2.47 8.61 -14.35
C ALA A 198 1.15 8.82 -15.12
N VAL A 199 1.00 8.15 -16.27
CA VAL A 199 -0.25 8.18 -17.06
C VAL A 199 -1.39 7.54 -16.26
N ALA A 200 -1.18 6.37 -15.67
CA ALA A 200 -2.21 5.65 -14.93
C ALA A 200 -2.68 6.40 -13.67
N ILE A 201 -1.78 7.12 -12.97
CA ILE A 201 -2.14 7.92 -11.79
C ILE A 201 -2.69 9.31 -12.15
N SER A 202 -2.48 9.79 -13.38
CA SER A 202 -2.86 11.14 -13.80
C SER A 202 -4.35 11.50 -13.60
N PRO A 203 -5.35 10.60 -13.79
CA PRO A 203 -6.74 10.94 -13.54
C PRO A 203 -7.01 11.24 -12.05
N TRP A 204 -6.30 10.54 -11.16
CA TRP A 204 -6.39 10.77 -9.72
C TRP A 204 -5.79 12.13 -9.32
N LEU A 205 -4.61 12.45 -9.87
CA LEU A 205 -3.98 13.75 -9.65
C LEU A 205 -4.85 14.90 -10.19
N TYR A 206 -5.48 14.70 -11.36
CA TYR A 206 -6.42 15.65 -11.93
C TYR A 206 -7.63 15.88 -11.01
N ARG A 207 -8.25 14.80 -10.52
CA ARG A 207 -9.35 14.87 -9.54
C ARG A 207 -8.95 15.69 -8.32
N ASN A 208 -7.83 15.34 -7.68
CA ASN A 208 -7.39 16.03 -6.46
C ASN A 208 -7.07 17.50 -6.71
N THR A 209 -6.45 17.80 -7.87
CA THR A 209 -6.15 19.17 -8.29
C THR A 209 -7.41 19.99 -8.53
N ARG A 210 -8.44 19.39 -9.15
CA ARG A 210 -9.74 20.03 -9.33
C ARG A 210 -10.48 20.27 -8.02
N LEU A 211 -10.41 19.32 -7.08
CA LEU A 211 -11.06 19.45 -5.77
C LEU A 211 -10.46 20.59 -4.92
N LEU A 212 -9.15 20.83 -5.02
CA LEU A 212 -8.48 21.85 -4.22
C LEU A 212 -8.13 23.15 -4.96
N GLY A 213 -8.37 23.23 -6.27
CA GLY A 213 -8.04 24.39 -7.09
C GLY A 213 -6.54 24.62 -7.29
N GLN A 214 -5.68 23.68 -6.88
CA GLN A 214 -4.23 23.74 -7.04
C GLN A 214 -3.62 22.35 -7.12
N PHE A 215 -2.43 22.23 -7.72
CA PHE A 215 -1.77 20.93 -7.90
C PHE A 215 -1.68 20.19 -6.57
N THR A 216 -2.32 19.02 -6.54
CA THR A 216 -2.43 18.19 -5.35
C THR A 216 -2.03 16.78 -5.72
N PHE A 217 -1.09 16.22 -4.94
CA PHE A 217 -0.55 14.89 -5.18
C PHE A 217 -1.57 13.79 -4.78
N ILE A 218 -1.12 12.54 -4.66
CA ILE A 218 -2.00 11.40 -4.34
C ILE A 218 -2.71 11.61 -2.99
N SER A 219 -2.01 12.17 -2.00
CA SER A 219 -2.53 12.51 -0.67
C SER A 219 -1.82 13.74 -0.06
N ASN A 220 -2.45 14.38 0.94
CA ASN A 220 -2.00 15.62 1.60
C ASN A 220 -1.59 15.44 3.07
N ASN A 221 -1.25 14.22 3.48
CA ASN A 221 -0.83 13.92 4.85
C ASN A 221 0.69 13.82 5.04
N GLY A 222 1.51 13.89 3.98
CA GLY A 222 2.97 13.75 4.09
C GLY A 222 3.62 14.76 5.05
N GLY A 223 3.14 16.01 5.02
CA GLY A 223 3.62 17.10 5.85
C GLY A 223 3.29 16.90 7.33
N ILE A 224 2.09 16.40 7.67
CA ILE A 224 1.77 16.09 9.08
C ILE A 224 2.67 14.96 9.59
N VAL A 225 2.88 13.92 8.76
CA VAL A 225 3.73 12.77 9.13
C VAL A 225 5.15 13.24 9.36
N LEU A 226 5.72 14.07 8.48
CA LEU A 226 7.05 14.65 8.68
C LEU A 226 7.10 15.53 9.93
N TYR A 227 6.11 16.39 10.14
CA TYR A 227 6.10 17.36 11.23
C TYR A 227 6.05 16.72 12.63
N VAL A 228 5.16 15.75 12.82
CA VAL A 228 5.01 15.11 14.14
C VAL A 228 6.13 14.13 14.45
N ASN A 229 6.81 13.58 13.44
CA ASN A 229 7.92 12.64 13.63
C ASN A 229 9.30 13.31 13.60
N ASN A 230 9.45 14.48 12.98
CA ASN A 230 10.70 15.23 12.93
C ASN A 230 10.64 16.48 13.83
N ASN A 231 10.58 16.27 15.14
CA ASN A 231 10.68 17.34 16.14
C ASN A 231 11.33 16.82 17.43
N SER A 232 11.92 17.72 18.22
CA SER A 232 12.68 17.38 19.43
C SER A 232 11.85 16.81 20.57
N GLN A 233 10.52 16.90 20.51
CA GLN A 233 9.63 16.39 21.55
C GLN A 233 9.20 14.95 21.29
N ASN A 234 9.23 14.50 20.02
CA ASN A 234 8.95 13.12 19.68
C ASN A 234 10.17 12.22 19.92
N ARG A 235 10.40 11.87 21.19
CA ARG A 235 11.56 11.08 21.61
C ARG A 235 11.47 9.59 21.25
N TYR A 236 10.26 9.10 20.96
CA TYR A 236 9.99 7.67 20.78
C TYR A 236 9.65 7.29 19.33
N GLY A 237 9.55 8.26 18.42
CA GLY A 237 9.16 8.01 17.03
C GLY A 237 7.74 7.47 16.87
N LEU A 238 6.89 7.67 17.86
CA LEU A 238 5.48 7.26 17.84
C LEU A 238 4.61 8.42 17.37
N TRP A 239 3.38 8.13 16.99
CA TRP A 239 2.42 9.18 16.70
C TRP A 239 2.27 10.11 17.92
N MET A 240 2.29 11.42 17.67
CA MET A 240 1.95 12.44 18.66
C MET A 240 1.00 13.45 18.03
N ASP A 241 0.14 14.03 18.86
CA ASP A 241 -0.74 15.12 18.41
C ASP A 241 0.10 16.34 18.02
N ALA A 242 -0.10 16.87 16.82
CA ALA A 242 0.64 18.02 16.32
C ALA A 242 0.45 19.27 17.19
N ARG A 243 -0.64 19.38 17.95
CA ARG A 243 -0.87 20.47 18.92
C ARG A 243 0.13 20.45 20.08
N ASN A 244 0.75 19.31 20.35
CA ASN A 244 1.74 19.13 21.41
C ASN A 244 3.16 19.52 20.95
N VAL A 245 3.37 19.78 19.65
CA VAL A 245 4.63 20.31 19.15
C VAL A 245 4.81 21.76 19.66
N ARG A 246 6.02 22.10 20.10
CA ARG A 246 6.38 23.41 20.63
C ARG A 246 6.20 24.44 19.52
N ASN A 247 5.55 25.56 19.85
CA ASN A 247 5.20 26.61 18.89
C ASN A 247 4.43 26.05 17.68
N SER A 248 3.51 25.12 17.94
CA SER A 248 2.86 24.34 16.88
C SER A 248 2.23 25.21 15.80
N VAL A 249 2.58 24.91 14.54
CA VAL A 249 1.99 25.59 13.37
C VAL A 249 0.50 25.32 13.28
N VAL A 250 0.01 24.20 13.81
CA VAL A 250 -1.42 23.86 13.73
C VAL A 250 -2.31 24.77 14.59
N LYS A 251 -1.72 25.54 15.52
CA LYS A 251 -2.44 26.52 16.36
C LYS A 251 -2.55 27.90 15.70
N LYS A 252 -1.89 28.14 14.58
CA LYS A 252 -1.90 29.44 13.89
C LYS A 252 -3.18 29.62 13.08
N THR A 253 -3.75 30.83 13.08
CA THR A 253 -4.95 31.19 12.30
C THR A 253 -4.77 30.90 10.81
N GLU A 254 -3.59 31.18 10.26
CA GLU A 254 -3.23 30.86 8.87
C GLU A 254 -3.39 29.36 8.56
N TYR A 255 -2.94 28.49 9.47
CA TYR A 255 -3.06 27.06 9.29
C TYR A 255 -4.52 26.62 9.36
N ILE A 256 -5.28 27.12 10.33
CA ILE A 256 -6.69 26.75 10.52
C ILE A 256 -7.51 27.05 9.26
N ASN A 257 -7.30 28.24 8.68
CA ASN A 257 -8.01 28.74 7.50
C ASN A 257 -7.50 28.19 6.17
N ALA A 258 -6.34 27.51 6.15
CA ALA A 258 -5.75 26.95 4.94
C ALA A 258 -6.50 25.69 4.44
N ASN A 259 -6.49 25.48 3.12
CA ASN A 259 -6.93 24.23 2.51
C ASN A 259 -5.94 23.08 2.83
N ALA A 260 -6.32 21.83 2.52
CA ALA A 260 -5.51 20.66 2.86
C ALA A 260 -4.10 20.67 2.21
N THR A 261 -3.96 21.15 0.99
CA THR A 261 -2.66 21.25 0.30
C THR A 261 -1.75 22.30 0.96
N ASP A 262 -2.30 23.45 1.35
CA ASP A 262 -1.52 24.49 2.01
C ASP A 262 -1.17 24.11 3.46
N LYS A 263 -2.09 23.47 4.19
CA LYS A 263 -1.81 22.83 5.49
C LYS A 263 -0.63 21.86 5.38
N ASN A 264 -0.64 21.01 4.36
CA ASN A 264 0.43 20.04 4.09
C ASN A 264 1.79 20.73 3.82
N LYS A 265 1.80 21.80 3.01
CA LYS A 265 3.01 22.61 2.73
C LYS A 265 3.54 23.32 3.99
N MET A 266 2.66 23.93 4.79
CA MET A 266 3.03 24.62 6.02
C MET A 266 3.70 23.67 7.02
N LEU A 267 3.11 22.48 7.21
CA LEU A 267 3.67 21.44 8.07
C LEU A 267 5.02 20.93 7.56
N SER A 268 5.14 20.69 6.25
CA SER A 268 6.41 20.26 5.64
C SER A 268 7.53 21.28 5.82
N ARG A 269 7.22 22.59 5.74
CA ARG A 269 8.20 23.66 6.01
C ARG A 269 8.57 23.73 7.49
N ALA A 270 7.61 23.52 8.38
CA ALA A 270 7.83 23.54 9.82
C ALA A 270 8.68 22.34 10.28
N ALA A 271 8.53 21.18 9.64
CA ALA A 271 9.30 19.97 9.92
C ALA A 271 10.78 20.06 9.55
N ARG A 272 11.20 21.07 8.77
CA ARG A 272 12.61 21.27 8.37
C ARG A 272 13.41 22.13 9.36
N LYS A 273 12.75 22.72 10.36
CA LYS A 273 13.35 23.60 11.37
C LYS A 273 13.54 22.84 12.67
#